data_AF-A0A7S2ZCU2-F1
#
_entry.id   AF-A0A7S2ZCU2-F1
#
_cell.length_a   1.000
_cell.length_b   1.000
_cell.length_c   1.000
_cell.angle_alpha   90.00
_cell.angle_beta   90.00
_cell.angle_gamma   90.00
#
_symmetry.space_group_name_H-M   'P 1'
#
loop_
_entity.id
_entity.type
_entity.pdbx_description
1 polymer ?
#
loop_
_entity_poly.entity_id
_entity_poly.type
_entity_poly.pdbx_seq_one_letter_code
_entity_poly.pdbx_strand_id
1 'polypeptide(L)'
;CFRSSSSSHLRGRLYVATGSLGNVDPTPVRSNLKRISQEAIEAGDNDWDTLEMFASGLRNEVGLGFDSRGVLWGVENGADQLIRDDIGGDIHNDNPCEEINQFTSAGKFYGYPYCFSEGILDNGFGKGKMTQWAWPATFPEASFTDEDCRNEELVKRPAYCLPAHWAPLGFAFQPPSGDDVEFP
;
A
#
# COMPACT_ATOMS: atom_id res chain seq x y z
N CYS A 1 -36.66 -0.17 6.55
CA CYS A 1 -36.56 1.20 6.00
C CYS A 1 -35.94 2.11 7.07
N PHE A 2 -34.61 2.20 7.14
CA PHE A 2 -33.90 3.23 7.91
C PHE A 2 -32.56 3.54 7.25
N ARG A 3 -32.56 4.69 6.58
CA ARG A 3 -31.52 5.72 6.43
C ARG A 3 -30.06 5.27 6.25
N SER A 4 -29.65 5.33 4.99
CA SER A 4 -28.47 6.06 4.49
C SER A 4 -27.76 6.94 5.53
N SER A 5 -26.52 6.57 5.89
CA SER A 5 -25.48 7.48 6.33
C SER A 5 -24.11 7.03 5.77
N SER A 6 -23.72 7.66 4.66
CA SER A 6 -22.33 7.94 4.22
C SER A 6 -21.22 6.87 4.28
N SER A 7 -21.51 5.57 4.24
CA SER A 7 -20.48 4.49 4.16
C SER A 7 -20.62 3.59 2.91
N SER A 8 -21.35 4.04 1.88
CA SER A 8 -21.75 3.23 0.72
C SER A 8 -20.62 2.67 -0.16
N HIS A 9 -19.37 3.11 0.02
CA HIS A 9 -18.26 2.68 -0.84
C HIS A 9 -17.64 1.33 -0.45
N LEU A 10 -18.03 0.73 0.69
CA LEU A 10 -17.33 -0.41 1.30
C LEU A 10 -18.17 -1.69 1.41
N ARG A 11 -19.51 -1.59 1.37
CA ARG A 11 -20.39 -2.78 1.44
C ARG A 11 -20.56 -3.40 0.04
N GLY A 12 -20.45 -4.73 -0.04
CA GLY A 12 -20.72 -5.48 -1.27
C GLY A 12 -19.60 -5.46 -2.32
N ARG A 13 -18.36 -5.18 -1.93
CA ARG A 13 -17.20 -5.22 -2.83
C ARG A 13 -16.13 -6.18 -2.33
N LEU A 14 -15.57 -6.96 -3.25
CA LEU A 14 -14.37 -7.76 -3.04
C LEU A 14 -13.15 -6.90 -3.42
N TYR A 15 -12.14 -6.90 -2.55
CA TYR A 15 -10.87 -6.24 -2.77
C TYR A 15 -9.81 -7.28 -3.06
N VAL A 16 -9.03 -7.06 -4.12
CA VAL A 16 -8.02 -8.00 -4.61
C VAL A 16 -6.72 -7.25 -4.84
N ALA A 17 -5.70 -7.62 -4.06
CA ALA A 17 -4.34 -7.14 -4.26
C ALA A 17 -3.58 -8.05 -5.22
N THR A 18 -2.70 -7.46 -6.02
CA THR A 18 -1.73 -8.18 -6.85
C THR A 18 -0.35 -7.58 -6.63
N GLY A 19 0.63 -8.44 -6.36
CA GLY A 19 2.02 -8.02 -6.24
C GLY A 19 2.70 -7.77 -7.59
N SER A 20 3.92 -7.27 -7.50
CA SER A 20 4.84 -7.05 -8.61
C SER A 20 5.29 -8.35 -9.30
N LEU A 21 5.80 -8.25 -10.53
CA LEU A 21 6.41 -9.39 -11.25
C LEU A 21 7.81 -9.72 -10.72
N GLY A 22 8.53 -8.72 -10.23
CA GLY A 22 9.88 -8.83 -9.71
C GLY A 22 10.13 -7.81 -8.62
N ASN A 23 11.38 -7.71 -8.18
CA ASN A 23 11.72 -6.88 -7.03
C ASN A 23 11.34 -5.40 -7.21
N VAL A 24 11.68 -4.84 -8.38
CA VAL A 24 11.39 -3.46 -8.79
C VAL A 24 10.79 -3.54 -10.19
N ASP A 25 9.50 -3.24 -10.31
CA ASP A 25 8.67 -3.50 -11.48
C ASP A 25 7.89 -2.23 -11.86
N PRO A 26 8.29 -1.52 -12.93
CA PRO A 26 7.61 -0.31 -13.41
C PRO A 26 6.33 -0.59 -14.18
N THR A 27 5.92 -1.85 -14.37
CA THR A 27 4.71 -2.14 -15.15
C THR A 27 3.45 -1.68 -14.40
N PRO A 28 2.56 -0.89 -15.03
CA PRO A 28 1.41 -0.30 -14.34
C PRO A 28 0.27 -1.30 -14.06
N VAL A 29 0.35 -2.52 -14.60
CA VAL A 29 -0.72 -3.54 -14.53
C VAL A 29 -0.70 -4.37 -13.23
N ARG A 30 0.41 -4.31 -12.48
CA ARG A 30 0.66 -5.02 -11.21
C ARG A 30 0.90 -4.06 -10.07
N SER A 31 1.09 -4.60 -8.86
CA SER A 31 1.37 -3.79 -7.67
C SER A 31 0.18 -2.87 -7.33
N ASN A 32 -1.00 -3.46 -7.44
CA ASN A 32 -2.28 -2.77 -7.45
C ASN A 32 -3.27 -3.48 -6.53
N LEU A 33 -4.11 -2.66 -5.89
CA LEU A 33 -5.31 -3.08 -5.19
C LEU A 33 -6.51 -2.67 -6.03
N LYS A 34 -7.25 -3.63 -6.56
CA LYS A 34 -8.48 -3.41 -7.33
C LYS A 34 -9.70 -3.87 -6.54
N ARG A 35 -10.88 -3.38 -6.92
CA ARG A 35 -12.13 -3.79 -6.30
C ARG A 35 -13.21 -4.10 -7.33
N ILE A 36 -14.06 -5.06 -6.99
CA ILE A 36 -15.17 -5.52 -7.82
C ILE A 36 -16.44 -5.62 -6.97
N SER A 37 -17.60 -5.27 -7.51
CA SER A 37 -18.87 -5.43 -6.80
C SER A 37 -19.39 -6.86 -6.92
N GLN A 38 -20.22 -7.27 -5.96
CA GLN A 38 -20.84 -8.58 -5.98
C GLN A 38 -21.66 -8.81 -7.27
N GLU A 39 -22.37 -7.78 -7.75
CA GLU A 39 -23.18 -7.87 -8.96
C GLU A 39 -22.33 -8.15 -10.20
N ALA A 40 -21.15 -7.52 -10.31
CA ALA A 40 -20.22 -7.77 -11.39
C ALA A 40 -19.64 -9.20 -11.34
N ILE A 41 -19.36 -9.72 -10.14
CA ILE A 41 -18.96 -11.12 -9.96
C ILE A 41 -20.06 -12.06 -10.45
N GLU A 42 -21.31 -11.83 -10.03
CA GLU A 42 -22.46 -12.66 -10.39
C GLU A 42 -22.80 -12.60 -11.88
N ALA A 43 -22.54 -11.46 -12.54
CA ALA A 43 -22.68 -11.29 -13.98
C ALA A 43 -21.53 -11.94 -14.79
N GLY A 44 -20.42 -12.32 -14.14
CA GLY A 44 -19.21 -12.79 -14.81
C GLY A 44 -18.32 -11.68 -15.37
N ASP A 45 -18.58 -10.43 -15.00
CA ASP A 45 -17.82 -9.24 -15.39
C ASP A 45 -16.60 -9.05 -14.47
N ASN A 46 -15.73 -10.06 -14.43
CA ASN A 46 -14.62 -10.16 -13.47
C ASN A 46 -13.22 -10.20 -14.09
N ASP A 47 -13.08 -9.71 -15.33
CA ASP A 47 -11.78 -9.56 -15.98
C ASP A 47 -10.90 -8.55 -15.22
N TRP A 48 -9.72 -9.01 -14.78
CA TRP A 48 -8.76 -8.22 -14.00
C TRP A 48 -8.47 -6.86 -14.63
N ASP A 49 -8.31 -6.82 -15.95
CA ASP A 49 -7.93 -5.62 -16.67
C ASP A 49 -9.02 -4.55 -16.66
N THR A 50 -10.27 -4.96 -16.43
CA THR A 50 -11.44 -4.08 -16.39
C THR A 50 -11.88 -3.69 -14.98
N LEU A 51 -11.31 -4.31 -13.93
CA LEU A 51 -11.66 -3.99 -12.55
C LEU A 51 -11.27 -2.55 -12.18
N GLU A 52 -12.08 -1.96 -11.29
CA GLU A 52 -11.83 -0.62 -10.78
C GLU A 52 -10.54 -0.57 -9.95
N MET A 53 -9.61 0.29 -10.36
CA MET A 53 -8.40 0.58 -9.59
C MET A 53 -8.76 1.29 -8.28
N PHE A 54 -8.44 0.68 -7.15
CA PHE A 54 -8.66 1.30 -5.84
C PHE A 54 -7.39 1.98 -5.31
N ALA A 55 -6.25 1.31 -5.40
CA ALA A 55 -4.94 1.89 -5.09
C ALA A 55 -3.86 1.25 -5.97
N SER A 56 -2.80 2.00 -6.23
CA SER A 56 -1.64 1.56 -7.02
C SER A 56 -0.34 1.89 -6.31
N GLY A 57 0.75 1.31 -6.80
CA GLY A 57 2.08 1.50 -6.21
C GLY A 57 2.24 0.82 -4.87
N LEU A 58 1.70 -0.40 -4.79
CA LEU A 58 1.79 -1.30 -3.64
C LEU A 58 2.55 -2.54 -4.07
N ARG A 59 3.86 -2.64 -3.77
CA ARG A 59 4.71 -3.74 -4.27
C ARG A 59 4.06 -5.11 -4.08
N ASN A 60 3.61 -5.40 -2.86
CA ASN A 60 2.99 -6.67 -2.51
C ASN A 60 2.19 -6.55 -1.20
N GLU A 61 1.04 -5.90 -1.29
CA GLU A 61 0.09 -5.69 -0.19
C GLU A 61 -0.72 -6.98 0.12
N VAL A 62 -0.10 -7.95 0.79
CA VAL A 62 -0.66 -9.31 0.95
C VAL A 62 -1.81 -9.34 1.96
N GLY A 63 -1.61 -8.73 3.13
CA GLY A 63 -2.60 -8.73 4.19
C GLY A 63 -3.54 -7.55 4.03
N LEU A 64 -4.85 -7.79 4.06
CA LEU A 64 -5.89 -6.76 4.01
C LEU A 64 -6.88 -6.97 5.14
N GLY A 65 -7.37 -5.88 5.74
CA GLY A 65 -8.34 -5.95 6.84
C GLY A 65 -9.09 -4.64 7.03
N PHE A 66 -10.38 -4.74 7.37
CA PHE A 66 -11.20 -3.59 7.70
C PHE A 66 -11.17 -3.30 9.21
N ASP A 67 -11.01 -2.05 9.59
CA ASP A 67 -11.21 -1.63 10.98
C ASP A 67 -12.71 -1.56 11.34
N SER A 68 -13.03 -1.33 12.62
CA SER A 68 -14.42 -1.24 13.11
C SER A 68 -15.21 -0.06 12.53
N ARG A 69 -14.55 0.89 11.86
CA ARG A 69 -15.19 2.02 11.15
C ARG A 69 -15.36 1.70 9.66
N GLY A 70 -14.96 0.52 9.22
CA GLY A 70 -14.98 0.08 7.84
C GLY A 70 -13.83 0.63 6.99
N VAL A 71 -12.80 1.25 7.56
CA VAL A 71 -11.64 1.68 6.76
C VAL A 71 -10.82 0.46 6.38
N LEU A 72 -10.44 0.34 5.10
CA LEU A 72 -9.54 -0.71 4.65
C LEU A 72 -8.09 -0.36 5.02
N TRP A 73 -7.40 -1.35 5.55
CA TRP A 73 -5.98 -1.31 5.86
C TRP A 73 -5.28 -2.45 5.14
N GLY A 74 -3.98 -2.31 4.94
CA GLY A 74 -3.15 -3.39 4.44
C GLY A 74 -1.74 -3.38 5.00
N VAL A 75 -1.01 -4.46 4.71
CA VAL A 75 0.41 -4.60 5.02
C VAL A 75 1.19 -4.97 3.76
N GLU A 76 2.24 -4.21 3.50
CA GLU A 76 3.10 -4.28 2.31
C GLU A 76 4.36 -5.10 2.60
N ASN A 77 4.84 -5.85 1.61
CA ASN A 77 6.22 -6.33 1.57
C ASN A 77 7.04 -5.44 0.61
N GLY A 78 7.91 -4.60 1.15
CA GLY A 78 8.75 -3.64 0.45
C GLY A 78 9.84 -4.27 -0.43
N ALA A 79 10.52 -3.45 -1.23
CA ALA A 79 11.53 -3.91 -2.18
C ALA A 79 12.85 -4.32 -1.50
N ASP A 80 13.51 -5.32 -2.08
CA ASP A 80 14.77 -5.91 -1.60
C ASP A 80 16.00 -5.16 -2.16
N GLN A 81 17.17 -5.39 -1.56
CA GLN A 81 18.48 -4.97 -2.11
C GLN A 81 18.59 -3.46 -2.38
N LEU A 82 18.07 -2.63 -1.47
CA LEU A 82 18.16 -1.18 -1.57
C LEU A 82 19.61 -0.69 -1.34
N ILE A 83 20.23 -0.21 -2.41
CA ILE A 83 21.57 0.40 -2.40
C ILE A 83 21.45 1.83 -2.94
N ARG A 84 21.79 2.82 -2.11
CA ARG A 84 21.73 4.23 -2.47
C ARG A 84 22.93 5.01 -1.90
N ASP A 85 23.94 5.21 -2.74
CA ASP A 85 25.25 5.76 -2.39
C ASP A 85 25.21 7.14 -1.72
N ASP A 86 24.27 8.01 -2.11
CA ASP A 86 24.17 9.37 -1.57
C ASP A 86 23.58 9.44 -0.15
N ILE A 87 22.98 8.36 0.36
CA ILE A 87 22.32 8.33 1.68
C ILE A 87 22.72 7.15 2.57
N GLY A 88 23.87 6.52 2.31
CA GLY A 88 24.41 5.45 3.16
C GLY A 88 24.95 4.23 2.43
N GLY A 89 24.87 4.20 1.09
CA GLY A 89 25.34 3.05 0.32
C GLY A 89 24.38 1.88 0.44
N ASP A 90 24.88 0.72 0.84
CA ASP A 90 24.04 -0.44 1.06
C ASP A 90 23.27 -0.34 2.39
N ILE A 91 21.99 0.02 2.30
CA ILE A 91 21.11 0.29 3.43
C ILE A 91 20.00 -0.76 3.55
N HIS A 92 20.11 -1.88 2.82
CA HIS A 92 19.03 -2.86 2.72
C HIS A 92 18.67 -3.51 4.06
N ASN A 93 19.60 -3.68 4.99
CA ASN A 93 19.31 -4.42 6.23
C ASN A 93 18.20 -3.77 7.07
N ASP A 94 18.10 -2.45 7.03
CA ASP A 94 17.15 -1.69 7.84
C ASP A 94 16.19 -0.83 6.99
N ASN A 95 16.27 -0.93 5.65
CA ASN A 95 15.40 -0.23 4.70
C ASN A 95 15.10 -1.09 3.46
N PRO A 96 13.96 -0.86 2.79
CA PRO A 96 12.84 -0.04 3.24
C PRO A 96 12.13 -0.66 4.45
N CYS A 97 11.40 0.16 5.20
CA CYS A 97 10.49 -0.39 6.19
C CYS A 97 9.36 -1.16 5.49
N GLU A 98 8.84 -2.18 6.15
CA GLU A 98 7.58 -2.81 5.70
C GLU A 98 6.43 -1.86 6.10
N GLU A 99 5.44 -1.68 5.24
CA GLU A 99 4.44 -0.63 5.42
C GLU A 99 3.13 -1.16 5.98
N ILE A 100 2.44 -0.35 6.79
CA ILE A 100 1.01 -0.50 7.05
C ILE A 100 0.29 0.66 6.37
N ASN A 101 -0.50 0.36 5.34
CA ASN A 101 -1.19 1.36 4.54
C ASN A 101 -2.65 1.51 4.97
N GLN A 102 -3.14 2.74 4.98
CA GLN A 102 -4.54 3.07 5.28
C GLN A 102 -5.22 3.61 4.01
N PHE A 103 -6.22 2.90 3.50
CA PHE A 103 -6.90 3.24 2.27
C PHE A 103 -8.19 4.03 2.52
N THR A 104 -8.07 5.36 2.61
CA THR A 104 -9.21 6.25 2.89
C THR A 104 -10.00 6.68 1.65
N SER A 105 -9.42 6.55 0.46
CA SER A 105 -10.04 6.96 -0.80
C SER A 105 -9.46 6.18 -1.98
N ALA A 106 -10.26 5.97 -3.03
CA ALA A 106 -9.83 5.33 -4.27
C ALA A 106 -8.88 6.21 -5.11
N GLY A 107 -8.12 5.59 -6.00
CA GLY A 107 -7.26 6.25 -6.99
C GLY A 107 -5.98 6.84 -6.43
N LYS A 108 -5.53 6.40 -5.25
CA LYS A 108 -4.30 6.86 -4.61
C LYS A 108 -3.11 5.98 -4.98
N PHE A 109 -1.95 6.62 -5.12
CA PHE A 109 -0.67 5.99 -5.41
C PHE A 109 0.19 5.97 -4.14
N TYR A 110 0.82 4.82 -3.82
CA TYR A 110 1.54 4.58 -2.57
C TYR A 110 3.07 4.53 -2.71
N GLY A 111 3.58 4.78 -3.93
CA GLY A 111 4.99 5.09 -4.14
C GLY A 111 5.75 4.05 -4.96
N TYR A 112 5.49 2.76 -4.78
CA TYR A 112 6.22 1.73 -5.53
C TYR A 112 5.96 1.83 -7.05
N PRO A 113 6.97 1.59 -7.92
CA PRO A 113 8.37 1.27 -7.63
C PRO A 113 9.28 2.51 -7.54
N TYR A 114 8.69 3.71 -7.58
CA TYR A 114 9.43 4.96 -7.67
C TYR A 114 9.91 5.46 -6.31
N CYS A 115 9.21 5.10 -5.24
CA CYS A 115 9.46 5.55 -3.88
C CYS A 115 9.52 4.37 -2.92
N PHE A 116 10.24 4.55 -1.80
CA PHE A 116 10.31 3.61 -0.69
C PHE A 116 10.24 4.34 0.64
N SER A 117 9.75 3.67 1.69
CA SER A 117 9.67 4.25 3.04
C SER A 117 10.91 3.98 3.89
N GLU A 118 11.44 5.02 4.51
CA GLU A 118 12.55 4.97 5.46
C GLU A 118 12.19 4.14 6.71
N GLY A 119 13.00 3.12 7.01
CA GLY A 119 12.97 2.35 8.24
C GLY A 119 13.97 2.87 9.27
N ILE A 120 15.26 2.67 9.03
CA ILE A 120 16.34 3.25 9.84
C ILE A 120 17.43 3.73 8.89
N LEU A 121 17.57 5.04 8.74
CA LEU A 121 18.74 5.63 8.07
C LEU A 121 19.68 6.20 9.12
N ASP A 122 20.98 6.08 8.87
CA ASP A 122 22.02 6.64 9.74
C ASP A 122 21.77 8.13 10.00
N ASN A 123 22.11 8.57 11.22
CA ASN A 123 21.77 9.87 11.80
C ASN A 123 22.27 11.11 11.01
N GLY A 124 22.98 10.94 9.89
CA GLY A 124 23.38 12.01 8.97
C GLY A 124 22.45 12.24 7.77
N PHE A 125 21.63 11.24 7.41
CA PHE A 125 20.81 11.28 6.19
C PHE A 125 19.31 11.12 6.46
N GLY A 126 18.95 10.40 7.53
CA GLY A 126 17.57 10.10 7.86
C GLY A 126 16.70 11.35 8.02
N LYS A 127 15.48 11.26 7.49
CA LYS A 127 14.43 12.28 7.66
C LYS A 127 13.33 11.81 8.63
N GLY A 128 13.47 10.60 9.15
CA GLY A 128 12.56 9.98 10.10
C GLY A 128 11.74 8.88 9.45
N LYS A 129 11.38 7.87 10.27
CA LYS A 129 10.57 6.71 9.86
C LYS A 129 9.35 7.12 9.04
N MET A 130 9.03 6.33 8.02
CA MET A 130 7.94 6.56 7.05
C MET A 130 8.17 7.74 6.09
N THR A 131 9.30 8.45 6.18
CA THR A 131 9.64 9.38 5.11
C THR A 131 9.87 8.60 3.83
N GLN A 132 9.16 8.98 2.77
CA GLN A 132 9.36 8.38 1.46
C GLN A 132 10.52 9.05 0.71
N TRP A 133 11.32 8.22 0.06
CA TRP A 133 12.52 8.56 -0.69
C TRP A 133 12.43 7.95 -2.09
N ALA A 134 13.06 8.57 -3.08
CA ALA A 134 13.12 8.00 -4.42
C ALA A 134 13.96 6.72 -4.43
N TRP A 135 13.46 5.71 -5.14
CA TRP A 135 14.20 4.50 -5.44
C TRP A 135 15.34 4.82 -6.43
N PRO A 136 16.54 4.25 -6.27
CA PRO A 136 17.74 4.60 -7.05
C PRO A 136 17.71 4.17 -8.53
N ALA A 137 16.63 3.55 -9.01
CA ALA A 137 16.54 3.09 -10.40
C ALA A 137 15.93 4.15 -11.32
N THR A 138 16.44 4.23 -12.55
CA THR A 138 15.89 5.07 -13.60
C THR A 138 14.82 4.29 -14.37
N PHE A 139 13.60 4.82 -14.45
CA PHE A 139 12.53 4.23 -15.24
C PHE A 139 12.21 5.11 -16.46
N PRO A 140 12.03 4.53 -17.66
CA PRO A 140 11.73 5.30 -18.87
C PRO A 140 10.38 6.04 -18.83
N GLU A 141 9.40 5.49 -18.13
CA GLU A 141 8.03 6.01 -18.15
C GLU A 141 7.77 7.12 -17.12
N ALA A 142 8.48 7.09 -15.99
CA ALA A 142 8.39 8.11 -14.95
C ALA A 142 9.67 8.13 -14.10
N SER A 143 10.09 9.33 -13.70
CA SER A 143 11.15 9.50 -12.69
C SER A 143 10.58 10.29 -11.52
N PHE A 144 10.64 9.73 -10.32
CA PHE A 144 10.33 10.48 -9.10
C PHE A 144 11.64 10.95 -8.49
N THR A 145 11.65 12.20 -8.08
CA THR A 145 12.67 12.74 -7.19
C THR A 145 12.28 12.46 -5.74
N ASP A 146 13.26 12.64 -4.86
CA ASP A 146 13.07 12.69 -3.42
C ASP A 146 12.03 13.73 -2.97
N GLU A 147 11.81 14.79 -3.74
CA GLU A 147 10.77 15.79 -3.47
C GLU A 147 9.39 15.26 -3.87
N ASP A 148 9.29 14.62 -5.03
CA ASP A 148 8.03 14.01 -5.51
C ASP A 148 7.55 12.92 -4.55
N CYS A 149 8.45 12.06 -4.08
CA CYS A 149 8.13 11.00 -3.11
C CYS A 149 7.67 11.56 -1.75
N ARG A 150 8.08 12.78 -1.39
CA ARG A 150 7.66 13.42 -0.13
C ARG A 150 6.40 14.26 -0.30
N ASN A 151 5.94 14.48 -1.53
CA ASN A 151 4.73 15.23 -1.81
C ASN A 151 3.49 14.34 -1.60
N GLU A 152 2.76 14.58 -0.52
CA GLU A 152 1.55 13.80 -0.16
C GLU A 152 0.38 13.96 -1.15
N GLU A 153 0.44 14.95 -2.05
CA GLU A 153 -0.51 15.06 -3.16
C GLU A 153 -0.24 14.04 -4.26
N LEU A 154 1.02 13.62 -4.44
CA LEU A 154 1.47 12.65 -5.44
C LEU A 154 1.56 11.24 -4.87
N VAL A 155 2.14 11.10 -3.67
CA VAL A 155 2.46 9.81 -3.06
C VAL A 155 1.88 9.72 -1.65
N LYS A 156 1.01 8.75 -1.44
CA LYS A 156 0.40 8.51 -0.14
C LYS A 156 1.40 7.80 0.76
N ARG A 157 1.77 8.47 1.85
CA ARG A 157 2.63 7.88 2.89
C ARG A 157 1.93 6.75 3.65
N PRO A 158 2.70 5.74 4.11
CA PRO A 158 2.17 4.71 4.97
C PRO A 158 1.75 5.28 6.33
N ALA A 159 0.81 4.61 6.98
CA ALA A 159 0.35 4.98 8.30
C ALA A 159 1.35 4.56 9.40
N TYR A 160 2.03 3.43 9.19
CA TYR A 160 3.07 2.91 10.09
C TYR A 160 4.19 2.22 9.32
N CYS A 161 5.37 2.16 9.94
CA CYS A 161 6.50 1.33 9.52
C CYS A 161 6.66 0.15 10.48
N LEU A 162 6.74 -1.04 9.92
CA LEU A 162 7.27 -2.24 10.55
C LEU A 162 8.76 -2.39 10.18
N PRO A 163 9.56 -3.15 10.94
CA PRO A 163 10.98 -3.33 10.61
C PRO A 163 11.16 -3.97 9.24
N ALA A 164 12.24 -3.60 8.54
CA ALA A 164 12.57 -4.11 7.22
C ALA A 164 12.63 -5.65 7.19
N HIS A 165 12.17 -6.25 6.09
CA HIS A 165 12.21 -7.70 5.82
C HIS A 165 11.44 -8.59 6.79
N TRP A 166 10.51 -8.02 7.55
CA TRP A 166 9.60 -8.81 8.38
C TRP A 166 8.56 -9.58 7.56
N ALA A 167 8.36 -9.20 6.29
CA ALA A 167 7.48 -9.87 5.36
C ALA A 167 6.05 -10.12 5.92
N PRO A 168 5.31 -9.07 6.31
CA PRO A 168 3.98 -9.24 6.88
C PRO A 168 3.00 -9.81 5.85
N LEU A 169 2.31 -10.90 6.19
CA LEU A 169 1.37 -11.59 5.28
C LEU A 169 -0.10 -11.42 5.69
N GLY A 170 -0.36 -10.85 6.86
CA GLY A 170 -1.70 -10.75 7.40
C GLY A 170 -1.72 -10.10 8.78
N PHE A 171 -2.86 -9.54 9.11
CA PHE A 171 -3.18 -8.98 10.42
C PHE A 171 -4.69 -9.04 10.62
N ALA A 172 -5.13 -8.86 11.86
CA ALA A 172 -6.54 -8.71 12.18
C ALA A 172 -6.71 -7.65 13.25
N PHE A 173 -7.78 -6.87 13.16
CA PHE A 173 -8.20 -6.01 14.25
C PHE A 173 -8.90 -6.86 15.31
N GLN A 174 -8.63 -6.58 16.58
CA GLN A 174 -9.42 -7.16 17.66
C GLN A 174 -10.86 -6.67 17.54
N PRO A 175 -11.85 -7.55 17.76
CA PRO A 175 -13.24 -7.12 17.90
C PRO A 175 -13.35 -6.08 19.03
N PRO A 176 -14.28 -5.13 18.95
CA PRO A 176 -14.61 -4.29 20.08
C PRO A 176 -14.89 -5.16 21.32
N SER A 177 -14.29 -4.83 22.47
CA SER A 177 -14.57 -5.57 23.70
C SER A 177 -15.93 -5.14 24.26
N GLY A 178 -16.93 -6.02 24.13
CA GLY A 178 -18.29 -5.86 24.64
C GLY A 178 -19.21 -6.89 23.99
N ASP A 179 -20.19 -7.42 24.75
CA ASP A 179 -21.06 -8.55 24.39
C ASP A 179 -22.01 -8.35 23.18
N ASP A 180 -21.80 -7.33 22.35
CA ASP A 180 -22.65 -7.00 21.22
C ASP A 180 -21.81 -6.77 19.96
N VAL A 181 -21.36 -7.85 19.32
CA VAL A 181 -20.85 -7.78 17.94
C VAL A 181 -21.66 -8.74 17.07
N GLU A 182 -22.76 -8.21 16.54
CA GLU A 182 -23.39 -8.77 15.34
C GLU A 182 -22.57 -8.27 14.13
N PHE A 183 -21.90 -9.21 13.46
CA PHE A 183 -21.23 -8.89 12.19
C PHE A 183 -22.30 -8.53 11.15
N PRO A 184 -22.13 -7.44 10.37
CA PRO A 184 -23.06 -7.05 9.32
C PRO A 184 -23.11 -8.06 8.17
#